data_AF-A0AAV4FZ89-F1
#
_entry.id   AF-A0AAV4FZ89-F1
#
_cell.length_a   1.000
_cell.length_b   1.000
_cell.length_c   1.000
_cell.angle_alpha   90.00
_cell.angle_beta   90.00
_cell.angle_gamma   90.00
#
_symmetry.space_group_name_H-M   'P 1'
#
loop_
_entity.id
_entity.type
_entity.pdbx_description
1 polymer ?
#
loop_
_entity_poly.entity_id
_entity_poly.type
_entity_poly.pdbx_seq_one_letter_code
_entity_poly.pdbx_strand_id
1 'polypeptide(L)'
;MLYLYNYFTKFFTISYSGSFQEAGVIQAANAFNCPLRVADLQPKELTAALSDSSAVNTSLFEVDTPQVLVQTVKMAEDGSQTLVVRLNEAFGGSVVAMLMSRLSFSDVQVCNGLEDADCDDLEVEVQAKTTDTGSEIVVEMSAFQIVSLRCSL
;
A
#
# COMPACT_ATOMS: atom_id res chain seq x y z
N MET A 1 -34.27 29.79 -16.17
CA MET A 1 -33.51 29.69 -14.90
C MET A 1 -32.31 28.80 -15.20
N LEU A 2 -31.12 29.38 -15.40
CA LEU A 2 -29.89 28.65 -15.69
C LEU A 2 -29.20 28.32 -14.36
N TYR A 3 -28.98 27.04 -14.08
CA TYR A 3 -28.18 26.60 -12.94
C TYR A 3 -26.70 26.77 -13.29
N LEU A 4 -26.04 27.73 -12.65
CA LEU A 4 -24.58 27.83 -12.67
C LEU A 4 -24.01 26.82 -11.68
N TYR A 5 -23.25 25.85 -12.18
CA TYR A 5 -22.51 24.90 -11.36
C TYR A 5 -21.13 25.45 -11.03
N ASN A 6 -20.73 25.35 -9.76
CA ASN A 6 -19.37 25.64 -9.33
C ASN A 6 -18.50 24.40 -9.56
N TYR A 7 -17.36 24.58 -10.24
CA TYR A 7 -16.36 23.53 -10.47
C TYR A 7 -15.05 23.92 -9.79
N PHE A 8 -14.38 22.93 -9.19
CA PHE A 8 -13.01 23.04 -8.69
C PHE A 8 -12.12 22.09 -9.50
N THR A 9 -11.04 22.61 -10.09
CA THR A 9 -10.09 21.83 -10.89
C THR A 9 -8.74 21.84 -10.21
N LYS A 10 -8.14 20.67 -10.03
CA LYS A 10 -6.80 20.47 -9.45
C LYS A 10 -5.92 19.80 -10.49
N PHE A 11 -4.77 20.40 -10.79
CA PHE A 11 -3.75 19.86 -11.69
C PHE A 11 -2.36 20.25 -11.20
N PHE A 12 -1.33 19.54 -11.65
CA PHE A 12 0.06 19.93 -11.42
C PHE A 12 0.88 19.67 -12.69
N THR A 13 2.00 20.38 -12.80
CA THR A 13 3.01 20.12 -13.83
C THR A 13 4.32 19.74 -13.13
N ILE A 14 5.02 18.76 -13.69
CA ILE A 14 6.34 18.33 -13.22
C ILE A 14 7.29 18.26 -14.40
N SER A 15 8.43 18.94 -14.26
CA SER A 15 9.53 18.80 -15.20
C SER A 15 10.39 17.64 -14.76
N TYR A 16 10.73 16.76 -15.69
CA TYR A 16 11.59 15.61 -15.43
C TYR A 16 12.47 15.31 -16.65
N SER A 17 13.49 14.49 -16.44
CA SER A 17 14.37 13.95 -17.49
C SER A 17 14.37 12.43 -17.43
N GLY A 18 14.61 11.77 -18.57
CA GLY A 18 14.54 10.30 -18.67
C GLY A 18 13.11 9.80 -18.80
N SER A 19 12.85 8.59 -18.33
CA SER A 19 11.52 7.97 -18.31
C SER A 19 10.67 8.44 -17.12
N PHE A 20 9.35 8.24 -17.19
CA PHE A 20 8.45 8.53 -16.06
C PHE A 20 8.79 7.71 -14.80
N GLN A 21 9.26 6.48 -15.03
CA GLN A 21 9.72 5.51 -14.05
C GLN A 21 10.91 6.05 -13.25
N GLU A 22 11.99 6.42 -13.95
CA GLU A 22 13.24 6.90 -13.34
C GLU A 22 13.04 8.24 -12.60
N ALA A 23 12.15 9.07 -13.13
CA ALA A 23 11.88 10.40 -12.59
C ALA A 23 10.94 10.41 -11.36
N GLY A 24 10.38 9.27 -10.95
CA GLY A 24 9.45 9.20 -9.82
C GLY A 24 8.12 9.92 -10.06
N VAL A 25 7.74 10.13 -11.33
CA VAL A 25 6.51 10.86 -11.70
C VAL A 25 5.27 10.12 -11.22
N ILE A 26 5.30 8.79 -11.24
CA ILE A 26 4.22 7.93 -10.76
C ILE A 26 3.97 8.15 -9.27
N GLN A 27 5.02 8.15 -8.44
CA GLN A 27 4.93 8.39 -6.99
C GLN A 27 4.46 9.80 -6.69
N ALA A 28 4.97 10.80 -7.43
CA ALA A 28 4.55 12.19 -7.28
C ALA A 28 3.05 12.37 -7.61
N ALA A 29 2.56 11.72 -8.67
CA ALA A 29 1.15 11.72 -9.04
C ALA A 29 0.29 11.04 -7.96
N ASN A 30 0.75 9.93 -7.39
CA ASN A 30 0.05 9.27 -6.28
C ASN A 30 -0.02 10.18 -5.04
N ALA A 31 1.11 10.76 -4.63
CA ALA A 31 1.20 11.66 -3.49
C ALA A 31 0.32 12.91 -3.66
N PHE A 32 0.25 13.47 -4.88
CA PHE A 32 -0.63 14.59 -5.19
C PHE A 32 -2.12 14.30 -4.93
N ASN A 33 -2.53 13.04 -5.07
CA ASN A 33 -3.89 12.58 -4.83
C ASN A 33 -4.13 12.08 -3.39
N CYS A 34 -3.10 12.08 -2.54
CA CYS A 34 -3.21 11.68 -1.14
C CYS A 34 -3.10 12.91 -0.23
N PRO A 35 -4.22 13.58 0.13
CA PRO A 35 -4.18 14.77 0.97
C PRO A 35 -3.69 14.42 2.38
N LEU A 36 -2.79 15.24 2.91
CA LEU A 36 -2.35 15.15 4.30
C LEU A 36 -3.56 15.31 5.24
N ARG A 37 -3.68 14.39 6.20
CA ARG A 37 -4.69 14.47 7.27
C ARG A 37 -4.03 15.02 8.52
N VAL A 38 -4.59 16.08 9.06
CA VAL A 38 -4.17 16.67 10.33
C VAL A 38 -5.17 16.22 11.40
N ALA A 39 -4.66 15.69 12.50
CA ALA A 39 -5.45 15.29 13.66
C ALA A 39 -4.91 15.99 14.91
N ASP A 40 -5.81 16.59 15.69
CA ASP A 40 -5.46 17.19 16.96
C ASP A 40 -5.40 16.10 18.04
N LEU A 41 -4.24 15.95 18.66
CA LEU A 41 -4.05 15.04 19.78
C LEU A 41 -4.31 15.77 21.10
N GLN A 42 -5.03 15.14 22.02
CA GLN A 42 -5.13 15.65 23.38
C GLN A 42 -3.75 15.54 24.06
N PRO A 43 -3.39 16.43 25.00
CA PRO A 43 -2.08 16.42 25.65
C PRO A 43 -1.70 15.06 26.25
N LYS A 44 -2.66 14.31 26.81
CA LYS A 44 -2.45 12.97 27.35
C LYS A 44 -2.10 11.93 26.27
N GLU A 45 -2.70 12.05 25.10
CA GLU A 45 -2.44 11.18 23.93
C GLU A 45 -1.09 11.53 23.32
N LEU A 46 -0.73 12.81 23.31
CA LEU A 46 0.59 13.27 22.87
C LEU A 46 1.71 12.75 23.80
N THR A 47 1.52 12.76 25.13
CA THR A 47 2.51 12.18 26.04
C THR A 47 2.68 10.67 25.81
N ALA A 48 1.57 9.95 25.59
CA ALA A 48 1.60 8.51 25.31
C ALA A 48 2.30 8.22 23.97
N ALA A 49 1.95 8.97 22.92
CA ALA A 49 2.56 8.86 21.61
C ALA A 49 4.07 9.16 21.65
N LEU A 50 4.49 10.27 22.29
CA LEU A 50 5.90 10.65 22.38
C LEU A 50 6.73 9.73 23.29
N SER A 51 6.09 9.08 24.27
CA SER A 51 6.77 8.13 25.16
C SER A 51 7.14 6.82 24.48
N ASP A 52 6.43 6.46 23.40
CA ASP A 52 6.80 5.39 22.50
C ASP A 52 7.36 5.98 21.21
N SER A 53 8.63 6.39 21.25
CA SER A 53 9.33 7.04 20.14
C SER A 53 9.35 6.20 18.86
N SER A 54 9.06 4.90 18.96
CA SER A 54 8.92 3.99 17.82
C SER A 54 7.55 4.13 17.13
N ALA A 55 6.49 4.53 17.85
CA ALA A 55 5.11 4.55 17.34
C ALA A 55 4.74 5.80 16.52
N VAL A 56 5.46 6.92 16.69
CA VAL A 56 5.05 8.23 16.12
C VAL A 56 5.52 8.47 14.68
N ASN A 57 6.53 7.74 14.20
CA ASN A 57 7.15 7.98 12.89
C ASN A 57 7.35 6.70 12.05
N THR A 58 6.65 5.61 12.37
CA THR A 58 6.82 4.34 11.64
C THR A 58 5.75 4.14 10.60
N SER A 59 6.18 3.80 9.37
CA SER A 59 5.27 3.27 8.38
C SER A 59 4.85 1.86 8.78
N LEU A 60 3.56 1.53 8.64
CA LEU A 60 3.07 0.17 8.85
C LEU A 60 3.44 -0.76 7.69
N PHE A 61 3.66 -0.20 6.50
CA PHE A 61 4.03 -0.92 5.29
C PHE A 61 5.10 -0.16 4.50
N GLU A 62 6.11 -0.87 4.03
CA GLU A 62 7.18 -0.35 3.20
C GLU A 62 7.44 -1.33 2.06
N VAL A 63 7.74 -0.82 0.87
CA VAL A 63 8.12 -1.62 -0.30
C VAL A 63 9.52 -1.21 -0.69
N ASP A 64 10.39 -2.18 -0.97
CA ASP A 64 11.81 -1.97 -1.27
C ASP A 64 12.09 -1.38 -2.66
N THR A 65 11.08 -1.35 -3.53
CA THR A 65 11.18 -0.87 -4.90
C THR A 65 10.07 0.13 -5.26
N PRO A 66 10.36 1.20 -6.01
CA PRO A 66 9.32 2.12 -6.51
C PRO A 66 8.46 1.50 -7.63
N GLN A 67 8.84 0.33 -8.16
CA GLN A 67 8.09 -0.36 -9.23
C GLN A 67 6.75 -0.89 -8.74
N VAL A 68 6.60 -1.12 -7.44
CA VAL A 68 5.38 -1.65 -6.83
C VAL A 68 4.78 -0.62 -5.90
N LEU A 69 3.47 -0.40 -6.01
CA LEU A 69 2.73 0.50 -5.14
C LEU A 69 1.77 -0.31 -4.26
N VAL A 70 1.67 0.07 -2.98
CA VAL A 70 0.57 -0.37 -2.12
C VAL A 70 -0.66 0.47 -2.47
N GLN A 71 -1.58 -0.13 -3.22
CA GLN A 71 -2.77 0.55 -3.70
C GLN A 71 -3.86 0.63 -2.64
N THR A 72 -4.00 -0.40 -1.80
CA THR A 72 -5.03 -0.45 -0.77
C THR A 72 -4.58 -1.29 0.40
N VAL A 73 -4.94 -0.83 1.61
CA VAL A 73 -4.89 -1.62 2.85
C VAL A 73 -6.26 -1.46 3.49
N LYS A 74 -6.96 -2.57 3.71
CA LYS A 74 -8.26 -2.58 4.40
C LYS A 74 -8.43 -3.84 5.23
N MET A 75 -9.38 -3.85 6.15
CA MET A 75 -9.84 -5.09 6.77
C MET A 75 -10.62 -5.91 5.73
N ALA A 76 -10.55 -7.24 5.83
CA ALA A 76 -11.38 -8.14 5.04
C ALA A 76 -12.88 -7.91 5.29
N GLU A 77 -13.70 -8.09 4.26
CA GLU A 77 -15.15 -7.80 4.32
C GLU A 77 -15.95 -8.87 5.08
N ASP A 78 -15.37 -10.06 5.26
CA ASP A 78 -15.95 -11.17 6.02
C ASP A 78 -15.89 -10.99 7.55
N GLY A 79 -15.30 -9.89 8.03
CA GLY A 79 -15.16 -9.59 9.45
C GLY A 79 -14.09 -10.41 10.17
N SER A 80 -13.26 -11.15 9.43
CA SER A 80 -12.07 -11.82 9.99
C SER A 80 -11.01 -10.80 10.43
N GLN A 81 -10.10 -11.22 11.30
CA GLN A 81 -8.91 -10.43 11.67
C GLN A 81 -7.83 -10.52 10.58
N THR A 82 -8.21 -10.16 9.36
CA THR A 82 -7.37 -10.25 8.16
C THR A 82 -7.29 -8.89 7.51
N LEU A 83 -6.07 -8.48 7.14
CA LEU A 83 -5.86 -7.34 6.27
C LEU A 83 -5.82 -7.78 4.81
N VAL A 84 -6.51 -7.06 3.95
CA VAL A 84 -6.36 -7.16 2.50
C VAL A 84 -5.42 -6.06 2.04
N VAL A 85 -4.27 -6.47 1.53
CA VAL A 85 -3.24 -5.57 0.97
C VAL A 85 -3.18 -5.78 -0.53
N ARG A 86 -3.46 -4.73 -1.31
CA ARG A 86 -3.39 -4.79 -2.78
C ARG A 86 -2.15 -4.06 -3.28
N LEU A 87 -1.36 -4.78 -4.05
CA LEU A 87 -0.13 -4.32 -4.69
C LEU A 87 -0.35 -4.20 -6.19
N ASN A 88 0.25 -3.21 -6.84
CA ASN A 88 0.28 -3.13 -8.29
C ASN A 88 1.69 -2.81 -8.80
N GLU A 89 2.11 -3.50 -9.85
CA GLU A 89 3.30 -3.16 -10.62
C GLU A 89 2.98 -1.94 -11.50
N ALA A 90 3.84 -0.93 -11.46
CA ALA A 90 3.56 0.40 -12.00
C ALA A 90 4.44 0.79 -13.18
N PHE A 91 5.53 0.05 -13.44
CA PHE A 91 6.54 0.42 -14.44
C PHE A 91 6.35 -0.33 -15.77
N GLY A 92 5.53 -1.38 -15.79
CA GLY A 92 5.26 -2.23 -16.95
C GLY A 92 6.30 -3.33 -17.14
N GLY A 93 7.02 -3.71 -16.09
CA GLY A 93 8.09 -4.70 -16.11
C GLY A 93 7.84 -5.90 -15.19
N SER A 94 8.78 -6.84 -15.18
CA SER A 94 8.79 -7.92 -14.18
C SER A 94 9.65 -7.50 -12.99
N VAL A 95 9.17 -7.72 -11.78
CA VAL A 95 9.88 -7.33 -10.56
C VAL A 95 9.62 -8.32 -9.44
N VAL A 96 10.67 -8.62 -8.66
CA VAL A 96 10.54 -9.25 -7.35
C VAL A 96 10.60 -8.12 -6.33
N ALA A 97 9.54 -7.95 -5.55
CA ALA A 97 9.41 -6.89 -4.57
C ALA A 97 9.25 -7.47 -3.17
N MET A 98 9.82 -6.78 -2.18
CA MET A 98 9.66 -7.10 -0.78
C MET A 98 8.75 -6.06 -0.11
N LEU A 99 7.59 -6.52 0.34
CA LEU A 99 6.69 -5.79 1.23
C LEU A 99 7.08 -6.09 2.68
N MET A 100 7.56 -5.07 3.38
CA MET A 100 7.82 -5.11 4.80
C MET A 100 6.60 -4.55 5.54
N SER A 101 6.11 -5.27 6.53
CA SER A 101 5.09 -4.78 7.46
C SER A 101 5.59 -4.77 8.88
N ARG A 102 5.18 -3.79 9.67
CA ARG A 102 5.38 -3.78 11.14
C ARG A 102 4.36 -4.63 11.88
N LEU A 103 3.36 -5.16 11.16
CA LEU A 103 2.39 -6.09 11.70
C LEU A 103 2.94 -7.51 11.55
N SER A 104 2.78 -8.32 12.61
CA SER A 104 3.06 -9.74 12.56
C SER A 104 1.87 -10.45 11.94
N PHE A 105 2.09 -11.15 10.83
CA PHE A 105 1.06 -11.97 10.20
C PHE A 105 1.29 -13.43 10.55
N SER A 106 0.20 -14.12 10.87
CA SER A 106 0.17 -15.56 11.11
C SER A 106 0.10 -16.36 9.82
N ASP A 107 -0.53 -15.81 8.79
CA ASP A 107 -0.65 -16.39 7.45
C ASP A 107 -0.78 -15.31 6.38
N VAL A 108 -0.29 -15.60 5.17
CA VAL A 108 -0.38 -14.70 4.01
C VAL A 108 -0.74 -15.51 2.78
N GLN A 109 -1.88 -15.18 2.15
CA GLN A 109 -2.39 -15.88 0.98
C GLN A 109 -2.67 -14.89 -0.14
N VAL A 110 -2.44 -15.29 -1.39
CA VAL A 110 -2.92 -14.53 -2.55
C VAL A 110 -4.43 -14.68 -2.64
N CYS A 111 -5.13 -13.62 -3.01
CA CYS A 111 -6.56 -13.64 -3.27
C CYS A 111 -6.92 -12.86 -4.53
N ASN A 112 -8.12 -13.13 -5.04
CA ASN A 112 -8.67 -12.40 -6.17
C ASN A 112 -9.30 -11.04 -5.74
N GLY A 113 -9.92 -10.34 -6.68
CA GLY A 113 -10.57 -9.05 -6.43
C GLY A 113 -11.71 -9.08 -5.40
N LEU A 114 -12.31 -10.25 -5.17
CA LEU A 114 -13.37 -10.53 -4.21
C LEU A 114 -12.85 -11.11 -2.88
N GLU A 115 -11.53 -11.07 -2.67
CA GLU A 115 -10.87 -11.59 -1.47
C GLU A 115 -10.97 -13.10 -1.30
N ASP A 116 -11.22 -13.84 -2.38
CA ASP A 116 -11.24 -15.30 -2.37
C ASP A 116 -9.84 -15.86 -2.64
N ALA A 117 -9.36 -16.71 -1.74
CA ALA A 117 -8.04 -17.34 -1.80
C ALA A 117 -8.07 -18.73 -2.45
N ASP A 118 -9.26 -19.35 -2.59
CA ASP A 118 -9.42 -20.69 -3.16
C ASP A 118 -9.58 -20.66 -4.70
N CYS A 119 -9.15 -19.57 -5.33
CA CYS A 119 -9.29 -19.36 -6.77
C CYS A 119 -8.12 -20.02 -7.52
N ASP A 120 -8.43 -21.05 -8.32
CA ASP A 120 -7.44 -21.83 -9.09
C ASP A 120 -6.58 -21.00 -10.07
N ASP A 121 -7.03 -19.80 -10.42
CA ASP A 121 -6.36 -18.90 -11.38
C ASP A 121 -5.26 -18.01 -10.73
N LEU A 122 -4.92 -18.22 -9.46
CA LEU A 122 -3.93 -17.41 -8.73
C LEU A 122 -2.51 -17.98 -8.89
N GLU A 123 -1.90 -17.76 -10.05
CA GLU A 123 -0.51 -18.14 -10.34
C GLU A 123 0.49 -17.07 -9.84
N VAL A 124 0.51 -16.79 -8.54
CA VAL A 124 1.48 -15.86 -7.94
C VAL A 124 2.15 -16.52 -6.74
N GLU A 125 3.45 -16.75 -6.84
CA GLU A 125 4.23 -17.23 -5.71
C GLU A 125 4.47 -16.09 -4.71
N VAL A 126 4.11 -16.34 -3.46
CA VAL A 126 4.35 -15.43 -2.35
C VAL A 126 5.10 -16.18 -1.26
N GLN A 127 6.16 -15.56 -0.75
CA GLN A 127 6.91 -16.08 0.38
C GLN A 127 6.80 -15.08 1.53
N ALA A 128 6.15 -15.50 2.61
CA ALA A 128 5.98 -14.67 3.79
C ALA A 128 6.78 -15.25 4.97
N LYS A 129 7.39 -14.35 5.74
CA LYS A 129 8.12 -14.67 6.96
C LYS A 129 7.79 -13.64 8.03
N THR A 130 7.34 -14.12 9.19
CA THR A 130 7.18 -13.30 10.39
C THR A 130 8.53 -13.14 11.09
N THR A 131 8.86 -11.93 11.51
CA THR A 131 10.08 -11.57 12.24
C THR A 131 9.74 -10.95 13.59
N ASP A 132 10.74 -10.74 14.44
CA ASP A 132 10.56 -10.07 15.75
C ASP A 132 10.03 -8.64 15.61
N THR A 133 10.13 -8.05 14.42
CA THR A 133 9.76 -6.65 14.13
C THR A 133 8.56 -6.50 13.21
N GLY A 134 7.91 -7.59 12.81
CA GLY A 134 6.74 -7.59 11.92
C GLY A 134 6.74 -8.76 10.93
N SER A 135 6.54 -8.48 9.64
CA SER A 135 6.52 -9.50 8.58
C SER A 135 7.20 -9.02 7.31
N GLU A 136 7.87 -9.93 6.61
CA GLU A 136 8.48 -9.72 5.30
C GLU A 136 7.75 -10.61 4.29
N ILE A 137 7.25 -10.02 3.21
CA ILE A 137 6.50 -10.71 2.17
C ILE A 137 7.18 -10.44 0.84
N VAL A 138 7.70 -11.47 0.19
CA VAL A 138 8.30 -11.41 -1.15
C VAL A 138 7.26 -11.85 -2.16
N VAL A 139 7.06 -11.03 -3.19
CA VAL A 139 6.12 -11.27 -4.29
C VAL A 139 6.82 -11.04 -5.63
N GLU A 140 6.64 -11.97 -6.56
CA GLU A 140 7.02 -11.79 -7.96
C GLU A 140 5.83 -11.25 -8.74
N MET A 141 6.04 -10.15 -9.47
CA MET A 141 5.00 -9.46 -10.23
C MET A 141 5.42 -9.29 -11.68
N SER A 142 4.52 -9.63 -12.61
CA SER A 142 4.67 -9.34 -14.03
C SER A 142 4.20 -7.92 -14.38
N ALA A 143 4.45 -7.49 -15.63
CA ALA A 143 4.09 -6.17 -16.13
C ALA A 143 2.62 -5.81 -15.86
N PHE A 144 2.40 -4.70 -15.15
CA PHE A 144 1.10 -4.16 -14.76
C PHE A 144 0.20 -5.12 -13.94
N GLN A 145 0.78 -6.15 -13.33
CA GLN A 145 0.03 -7.11 -12.52
C GLN A 145 -0.50 -6.44 -11.25
N ILE A 146 -1.70 -6.86 -10.85
CA ILE A 146 -2.30 -6.52 -9.55
C ILE A 146 -2.31 -7.80 -8.72
N VAL A 147 -1.71 -7.75 -7.54
CA VAL A 147 -1.70 -8.86 -6.58
C VAL A 147 -2.45 -8.40 -5.34
N SER A 148 -3.42 -9.20 -4.88
CA SER A 148 -4.09 -8.95 -3.60
C SER A 148 -3.66 -10.03 -2.62
N LEU A 149 -3.33 -9.61 -1.40
CA LEU A 149 -2.88 -10.48 -0.32
C LEU A 149 -3.88 -10.42 0.82
N ARG A 150 -4.28 -11.58 1.34
CA ARG A 150 -4.93 -11.73 2.64
C ARG A 150 -3.85 -12.00 3.67
N CYS A 151 -3.66 -11.09 4.62
CA CYS A 151 -2.69 -11.19 5.68
C CYS A 151 -3.42 -11.34 7.03
N SER A 152 -3.46 -12.56 7.57
CA SER A 152 -4.07 -12.83 8.87
C SER A 152 -3.18 -12.33 10.00
N LEU A 153 -3.75 -11.58 10.94
CA LEU A 153 -3.04 -11.03 12.12
C LEU A 153 -2.74 -12.10 13.19
#